data_AF-A0A661PIE7-F1
#
_entry.id   AF-A0A661PIE7-F1
#
_cell.length_a   1.000
_cell.length_b   1.000
_cell.length_c   1.000
_cell.angle_alpha   90.00
_cell.angle_beta   90.00
_cell.angle_gamma   90.00
#
_symmetry.space_group_name_H-M   'P 1'
#
loop_
_entity.id
_entity.type
_entity.pdbx_description
1 polymer ?
#
loop_
_entity_poly.entity_id
_entity_poly.type
_entity_poly.pdbx_seq_one_letter_code
_entity_poly.pdbx_strand_id
1 'polypeptide(L)'
;MINESHTHPLSYDEGRAARGISGSPREATMDKLASYLLTLALTLTLVGCTQNDETEPGPSGGGGTGGEGGSAIECSDQDSFDPGDCPTSYPDSDCVVYVDAETEASGEGSSWQDAFRTVQEGIDLAHCASLNAGTCEQWQVWVRAGSYFIQQGCRTHSVRLRANTEVYGGFAGTETTLEDRDWESHETILDGRDGPESENHVYHVVHGATDARLDGFTVSGGRADQENHPNHSDGGGMVNLAASPAVHHCTFRDNTAALRGGGMNNLATASPTVVGCKFIDNHAGENGGGMANTAGSSPVITDCLFEENTAVEYGGGI
;
A
#
# COMPACT_ATOMS: atom_id res chain seq x y z
N MET A 1 53.40 53.43 5.69
CA MET A 1 53.87 53.33 4.29
C MET A 1 52.68 52.86 3.48
N ILE A 2 51.75 53.75 3.09
CA ILE A 2 51.77 54.60 1.87
C ILE A 2 52.19 53.78 0.63
N ASN A 3 51.24 53.39 -0.23
CA ASN A 3 50.96 54.16 -1.45
C ASN A 3 49.68 53.67 -2.16
N GLU A 4 48.85 54.63 -2.53
CA GLU A 4 47.65 54.53 -3.36
C GLU A 4 47.99 54.77 -4.85
N SER A 5 46.91 54.78 -5.66
CA SER A 5 46.71 55.38 -6.99
C SER A 5 47.08 54.51 -8.21
N HIS A 6 46.23 54.35 -9.24
CA HIS A 6 45.43 55.37 -9.92
C HIS A 6 44.11 54.87 -10.57
N THR A 7 43.16 55.80 -10.58
CA THR A 7 41.90 55.89 -11.31
C THR A 7 42.09 56.24 -12.80
N HIS A 8 41.20 55.77 -13.70
CA HIS A 8 40.20 56.61 -14.42
C HIS A 8 39.42 55.83 -15.52
N PRO A 9 38.19 56.28 -15.88
CA PRO A 9 37.16 55.52 -16.61
C PRO A 9 36.97 55.95 -18.07
N LEU A 10 36.34 55.09 -18.88
CA LEU A 10 35.73 55.38 -20.19
C LEU A 10 34.57 54.38 -20.36
N SER A 11 33.41 54.61 -20.95
CA SER A 11 32.61 55.78 -21.36
C SER A 11 31.27 55.17 -21.79
N TYR A 12 30.15 55.85 -21.51
CA TYR A 12 28.83 55.49 -22.04
C TYR A 12 28.81 55.62 -23.56
N ASP A 13 28.21 54.65 -24.27
CA ASP A 13 27.66 54.87 -25.61
C ASP A 13 26.32 54.13 -25.76
N GLU A 14 25.32 54.88 -26.21
CA GLU A 14 23.93 54.45 -26.37
C GLU A 14 23.68 53.89 -27.77
N GLY A 15 22.92 52.80 -27.83
CA GLY A 15 21.89 52.61 -28.87
C GLY A 15 22.33 52.03 -30.23
N ARG A 16 22.00 50.75 -30.46
CA ARG A 16 21.16 50.39 -31.63
C ARG A 16 20.49 49.01 -31.51
N ALA A 17 19.19 49.08 -31.79
CA ALA A 17 18.13 48.09 -31.82
C ALA A 17 18.39 46.68 -32.44
N ALA A 18 17.70 45.73 -31.80
CA ALA A 18 16.84 44.68 -32.36
C ALA A 18 17.46 43.48 -33.10
N ARG A 19 17.34 42.30 -32.47
CA ARG A 19 16.66 41.11 -33.01
C ARG A 19 16.19 40.23 -31.86
N GLY A 20 14.87 40.06 -31.76
CA GLY A 20 14.23 39.25 -30.73
C GLY A 20 14.48 37.76 -30.93
N ILE A 21 14.76 37.07 -29.82
CA ILE A 21 14.49 35.65 -29.64
C ILE A 21 13.90 35.54 -28.23
N SER A 22 12.58 35.70 -28.15
CA SER A 22 11.79 35.25 -27.01
C SER A 22 11.59 33.75 -27.16
N GLY A 23 12.19 32.98 -26.26
CA GLY A 23 12.01 31.54 -26.17
C GLY A 23 12.77 31.05 -24.95
N SER A 24 12.14 31.17 -23.78
CA SER A 24 12.71 30.62 -22.55
C SER A 24 12.75 29.09 -22.65
N PRO A 25 13.78 28.40 -22.12
CA PRO A 25 13.84 26.94 -22.16
C PRO A 25 12.79 26.25 -21.26
N ARG A 26 11.88 27.01 -20.63
CA ARG A 26 10.79 26.47 -19.80
C ARG A 26 9.54 26.10 -20.60
N GLU A 27 9.30 26.69 -21.78
CA GLU A 27 8.11 26.40 -22.59
C GLU A 27 8.28 25.15 -23.48
N ALA A 28 9.49 24.85 -23.96
CA ALA A 28 9.75 23.65 -24.77
C ALA A 28 9.71 22.33 -23.96
N THR A 29 9.81 22.40 -22.63
CA THR A 29 9.66 21.25 -21.73
C THR A 29 8.20 20.97 -21.36
N MET A 30 7.33 21.98 -21.36
CA MET A 30 5.91 21.80 -21.01
C MET A 30 5.10 21.15 -22.13
N ASP A 31 5.41 21.44 -23.40
CA ASP A 31 4.73 20.77 -24.54
C ASP A 31 5.12 19.30 -24.70
N LYS A 32 6.35 18.92 -24.31
CA LYS A 32 6.76 17.51 -24.27
C LYS A 32 6.15 16.74 -23.10
N LEU A 33 5.94 17.39 -21.95
CA LEU A 33 5.24 16.80 -20.81
C LEU A 33 3.73 16.66 -21.06
N ALA A 34 3.10 17.64 -21.70
CA ALA A 34 1.69 17.57 -22.09
C ALA A 34 1.43 16.48 -23.15
N SER A 35 2.35 16.28 -24.10
CA SER A 35 2.27 15.19 -25.07
C SER A 35 2.49 13.81 -24.41
N TYR A 36 3.32 13.71 -23.36
CA TYR A 36 3.50 12.45 -22.60
C TYR A 36 2.28 12.12 -21.75
N LEU A 37 1.68 13.12 -21.09
CA LEU A 37 0.46 12.96 -20.29
C LEU A 37 -0.76 12.58 -21.14
N LEU A 38 -0.88 13.12 -22.36
CA LEU A 38 -1.95 12.75 -23.28
C LEU A 38 -1.77 11.34 -23.87
N THR A 39 -0.51 10.86 -24.00
CA THR A 39 -0.23 9.49 -24.44
C THR A 39 -0.39 8.47 -23.30
N LEU A 40 -0.12 8.86 -22.04
CA LEU A 40 -0.41 8.04 -20.85
C LEU A 40 -1.92 7.94 -20.58
N ALA A 41 -2.68 9.03 -20.70
CA ALA A 41 -4.13 9.00 -20.50
C ALA A 41 -4.86 8.15 -21.56
N LEU A 42 -4.32 8.06 -22.78
CA LEU A 42 -4.86 7.23 -23.86
C LEU A 42 -4.41 5.77 -23.80
N THR A 43 -3.35 5.45 -23.04
CA THR A 43 -2.95 4.06 -22.76
C THR A 43 -3.61 3.52 -21.49
N LEU A 44 -4.00 4.37 -20.55
CA LEU A 44 -4.78 3.98 -19.36
C LEU A 44 -6.23 3.56 -19.68
N THR A 45 -6.75 3.87 -20.87
CA THR A 45 -8.07 3.41 -21.34
C THR A 45 -8.01 2.13 -22.17
N LEU A 46 -6.84 1.52 -22.34
CA LEU A 46 -6.64 0.30 -23.17
C LEU A 46 -5.87 -0.83 -22.47
N VAL A 47 -5.42 -0.64 -21.23
CA VAL A 47 -5.13 -1.77 -20.34
C VAL A 47 -6.37 -2.03 -19.49
N GLY A 48 -7.45 -2.42 -20.17
CA GLY A 48 -8.35 -3.35 -19.53
C GLY A 48 -7.51 -4.58 -19.23
N CYS A 49 -7.41 -4.96 -17.95
CA CYS A 49 -6.86 -6.24 -17.57
C CYS A 49 -7.78 -7.32 -18.16
N THR A 50 -7.58 -7.68 -19.42
CA THR A 50 -8.01 -8.97 -19.93
C THR A 50 -6.88 -9.94 -19.61
N GLN A 51 -6.82 -10.38 -18.36
CA GLN A 51 -6.11 -11.61 -18.04
C GLN A 51 -7.16 -12.69 -17.89
N ASN A 52 -6.98 -13.76 -18.66
CA ASN A 52 -7.83 -14.92 -18.64
C ASN A 52 -7.81 -15.51 -17.23
N ASP A 53 -9.00 -15.82 -16.71
CA ASP A 53 -9.17 -16.63 -15.51
C ASP A 53 -8.40 -17.94 -15.65
N GLU A 54 -7.39 -18.14 -14.81
CA GLU A 54 -6.79 -19.45 -14.62
C GLU A 54 -7.48 -20.09 -13.43
N THR A 55 -8.27 -21.13 -13.71
CA THR A 55 -8.74 -22.06 -12.68
C THR A 55 -7.54 -22.78 -12.08
N GLU A 56 -7.21 -22.50 -10.83
CA GLU A 56 -6.12 -23.17 -10.11
C GLU A 56 -6.37 -24.70 -10.04
N PRO A 57 -5.40 -25.54 -10.45
CA PRO A 57 -5.58 -26.99 -10.45
C PRO A 57 -5.50 -27.56 -9.03
N GLY A 58 -6.60 -28.12 -8.54
CA GLY A 58 -6.65 -28.83 -7.27
C GLY A 58 -5.71 -30.05 -7.19
N PRO A 59 -5.37 -30.53 -5.98
CA PRO A 59 -4.39 -31.59 -5.80
C PRO A 59 -4.91 -32.91 -6.41
N SER A 60 -4.11 -33.49 -7.30
CA SER A 60 -4.37 -34.78 -7.92
C SER A 60 -4.38 -35.90 -6.88
N GLY A 61 -5.56 -36.43 -6.57
CA GLY A 61 -5.79 -37.62 -5.75
C GLY A 61 -6.98 -38.41 -6.31
N GLY A 62 -6.72 -39.66 -6.72
CA GLY A 62 -7.64 -40.43 -7.54
C GLY A 62 -8.91 -40.96 -6.85
N GLY A 63 -9.95 -41.14 -7.67
CA GLY A 63 -10.96 -42.20 -7.57
C GLY A 63 -11.96 -42.13 -6.42
N GLY A 64 -13.17 -41.63 -6.69
CA GLY A 64 -14.31 -41.82 -5.80
C GLY A 64 -15.54 -41.00 -6.20
N THR A 65 -16.69 -41.66 -6.28
CA THR A 65 -17.99 -41.14 -6.74
C THR A 65 -18.67 -40.21 -5.74
N GLY A 66 -19.27 -39.12 -6.24
CA GLY A 66 -20.44 -38.45 -5.67
C GLY A 66 -20.18 -37.51 -4.49
N GLY A 67 -20.43 -36.21 -4.68
CA GLY A 67 -20.46 -35.23 -3.61
C GLY A 67 -20.52 -33.80 -4.16
N GLU A 68 -21.59 -33.10 -3.79
CA GLU A 68 -21.97 -31.70 -3.96
C GLU A 68 -20.91 -30.73 -4.53
N GLY A 69 -21.28 -30.06 -5.62
CA GLY A 69 -20.50 -28.97 -6.19
C GLY A 69 -20.50 -27.75 -5.26
N GLY A 70 -19.42 -27.60 -4.49
CA GLY A 70 -19.00 -26.28 -4.02
C GLY A 70 -18.52 -25.48 -5.23
N SER A 71 -19.06 -24.28 -5.42
CA SER A 71 -18.50 -23.31 -6.36
C SER A 71 -17.03 -23.12 -6.02
N ALA A 72 -16.13 -23.32 -6.99
CA ALA A 72 -14.77 -22.83 -6.85
C ALA A 72 -14.83 -21.32 -6.58
N ILE A 73 -14.02 -20.81 -5.67
CA ILE A 73 -13.91 -19.37 -5.45
C ILE A 73 -13.16 -18.82 -6.67
N GLU A 74 -13.80 -17.90 -7.41
CA GLU A 74 -13.14 -17.21 -8.53
C GLU A 74 -12.23 -16.13 -7.95
N CYS A 75 -10.92 -16.37 -7.99
CA CYS A 75 -9.93 -15.42 -7.51
C CYS A 75 -9.58 -14.43 -8.61
N SER A 76 -9.71 -13.14 -8.32
CA SER A 76 -9.32 -12.07 -9.23
C SER A 76 -8.29 -11.15 -8.58
N ASP A 77 -7.36 -10.64 -9.38
CA ASP A 77 -6.48 -9.53 -8.99
C ASP A 77 -7.19 -8.17 -9.08
N GLN A 78 -8.35 -8.15 -9.74
CA GLN A 78 -9.14 -6.92 -9.86
C GLN A 78 -9.70 -6.54 -8.51
N ASP A 79 -9.55 -5.26 -8.20
CA ASP A 79 -10.21 -4.65 -7.09
C ASP A 79 -11.72 -4.66 -7.36
N SER A 80 -12.48 -5.41 -6.56
CA SER A 80 -13.94 -5.51 -6.72
C SER A 80 -14.69 -4.30 -6.17
N PHE A 81 -13.99 -3.32 -5.58
CA PHE A 81 -14.62 -2.14 -5.03
C PHE A 81 -15.23 -1.25 -6.13
N ASP A 82 -16.54 -1.06 -6.04
CA ASP A 82 -17.30 -0.13 -6.87
C ASP A 82 -17.75 1.08 -6.02
N PRO A 83 -17.31 2.31 -6.33
CA PRO A 83 -17.81 3.52 -5.68
C PRO A 83 -19.34 3.70 -5.77
N GLY A 84 -20.00 3.05 -6.73
CA GLY A 84 -21.45 3.03 -6.87
C GLY A 84 -22.16 2.25 -5.76
N ASP A 85 -21.46 1.34 -5.08
CA ASP A 85 -21.99 0.55 -3.96
C ASP A 85 -21.80 1.24 -2.60
N CYS A 86 -21.18 2.42 -2.57
CA CYS A 86 -21.00 3.19 -1.34
C CYS A 86 -22.35 3.53 -0.69
N PRO A 87 -22.50 3.36 0.64
CA PRO A 87 -23.73 3.67 1.32
C PRO A 87 -24.02 5.18 1.34
N THR A 88 -25.27 5.53 1.60
CA THR A 88 -25.73 6.93 1.65
C THR A 88 -25.79 7.49 3.07
N SER A 89 -25.52 6.66 4.07
CA SER A 89 -25.45 7.01 5.49
C SER A 89 -24.21 6.37 6.11
N TYR A 90 -23.56 7.09 7.03
CA TYR A 90 -22.32 6.68 7.67
C TYR A 90 -22.47 6.69 9.19
N PRO A 91 -21.78 5.78 9.89
CA PRO A 91 -22.13 5.41 11.25
C PRO A 91 -21.83 6.45 12.35
N ASP A 92 -21.13 7.56 12.11
CA ASP A 92 -20.89 8.54 13.18
C ASP A 92 -20.48 9.95 12.72
N SER A 93 -20.60 10.94 13.62
CA SER A 93 -20.00 12.28 13.50
C SER A 93 -18.50 12.32 13.81
N ASP A 94 -17.99 11.27 14.44
CA ASP A 94 -16.63 11.25 14.99
C ASP A 94 -15.58 10.69 14.02
N CYS A 95 -15.98 10.36 12.78
CA CYS A 95 -15.07 9.97 11.69
C CYS A 95 -14.33 8.65 11.91
N VAL A 96 -14.86 7.76 12.76
CA VAL A 96 -14.24 6.47 13.12
C VAL A 96 -15.12 5.31 12.64
N VAL A 97 -14.46 4.30 12.08
CA VAL A 97 -15.03 2.98 11.75
C VAL A 97 -14.33 1.92 12.59
N TYR A 98 -15.09 1.04 13.23
CA TYR A 98 -14.56 0.02 14.14
C TYR A 98 -14.48 -1.36 13.46
N VAL A 99 -13.39 -2.09 13.71
CA VAL A 99 -13.14 -3.43 13.15
C VAL A 99 -12.70 -4.40 14.25
N ASP A 100 -13.32 -5.58 14.31
CA ASP A 100 -13.03 -6.64 15.28
C ASP A 100 -13.25 -8.04 14.67
N ALA A 101 -12.14 -8.79 14.50
CA ALA A 101 -12.16 -10.16 13.98
C ALA A 101 -12.90 -11.18 14.88
N GLU A 102 -13.12 -10.86 16.16
CA GLU A 102 -13.79 -11.76 17.11
C GLU A 102 -15.31 -11.73 16.99
N THR A 103 -15.88 -10.77 16.25
CA THR A 103 -17.32 -10.67 16.01
C THR A 103 -17.84 -11.85 15.19
N GLU A 104 -18.97 -12.45 15.58
CA GLU A 104 -19.53 -13.62 14.87
C GLU A 104 -19.92 -13.30 13.41
N ALA A 105 -20.34 -12.06 13.15
CA ALA A 105 -20.67 -11.52 11.85
C ALA A 105 -20.34 -10.04 11.81
N SER A 106 -20.08 -9.50 10.61
CA SER A 106 -19.84 -8.07 10.41
C SER A 106 -21.07 -7.24 10.80
N GLY A 107 -20.85 -6.22 11.63
CA GLY A 107 -21.80 -5.13 11.89
C GLY A 107 -21.73 -4.00 10.86
N GLU A 108 -22.10 -2.78 11.27
CA GLU A 108 -22.04 -1.58 10.42
C GLU A 108 -20.81 -0.69 10.68
N GLY A 109 -19.93 -1.11 11.59
CA GLY A 109 -18.70 -0.41 11.96
C GLY A 109 -18.91 0.81 12.85
N SER A 110 -20.05 0.93 13.53
CA SER A 110 -20.43 2.13 14.31
C SER A 110 -19.90 2.18 15.75
N SER A 111 -19.47 1.05 16.28
CA SER A 111 -18.89 0.94 17.62
C SER A 111 -18.14 -0.38 17.75
N TRP A 112 -17.41 -0.58 18.84
CA TRP A 112 -16.82 -1.89 19.14
C TRP A 112 -17.84 -3.04 19.20
N GLN A 113 -19.08 -2.79 19.61
CA GLN A 113 -20.14 -3.82 19.66
C GLN A 113 -20.71 -4.14 18.26
N ASP A 114 -20.62 -3.18 17.34
CA ASP A 114 -21.17 -3.25 15.98
C ASP A 114 -20.04 -3.15 14.95
N ALA A 115 -18.87 -3.69 15.27
CA ALA A 115 -17.69 -3.57 14.44
C ALA A 115 -17.80 -4.42 13.16
N PHE A 116 -17.10 -4.01 12.09
CA PHE A 116 -16.88 -4.90 10.96
C PHE A 116 -15.99 -6.07 11.36
N ARG A 117 -16.19 -7.23 10.74
CA ARG A 117 -15.36 -8.40 11.01
C ARG A 117 -14.01 -8.33 10.31
N THR A 118 -13.95 -7.71 9.12
CA THR A 118 -12.73 -7.62 8.32
C THR A 118 -12.21 -6.18 8.22
N VAL A 119 -10.89 -6.06 8.09
CA VAL A 119 -10.22 -4.76 7.90
C VAL A 119 -10.62 -4.13 6.58
N GLN A 120 -10.84 -4.92 5.52
CA GLN A 120 -11.22 -4.40 4.21
C GLN A 120 -12.59 -3.71 4.24
N GLU A 121 -13.59 -4.29 4.91
CA GLU A 121 -14.92 -3.66 5.05
C GLU A 121 -14.82 -2.28 5.73
N GLY A 122 -14.01 -2.17 6.79
CA GLY A 122 -13.80 -0.90 7.48
C GLY A 122 -13.11 0.15 6.62
N ILE A 123 -12.09 -0.27 5.85
CA ILE A 123 -11.38 0.61 4.91
C ILE A 123 -12.29 1.09 3.79
N ASP A 124 -13.09 0.20 3.20
CA ASP A 124 -13.98 0.54 2.10
C ASP A 124 -15.10 1.49 2.56
N LEU A 125 -15.67 1.28 3.75
CA LEU A 125 -16.64 2.22 4.31
C LEU A 125 -16.01 3.59 4.58
N ALA A 126 -14.84 3.64 5.23
CA ALA A 126 -14.13 4.88 5.50
C ALA A 126 -13.79 5.64 4.20
N HIS A 127 -13.39 4.91 3.15
CA HIS A 127 -13.14 5.51 1.85
C HIS A 127 -14.43 6.07 1.22
N CYS A 128 -15.51 5.30 1.18
CA CYS A 128 -16.83 5.76 0.73
C CYS A 128 -17.27 7.03 1.46
N ALA A 129 -17.05 7.08 2.78
CA ALA A 129 -17.37 8.23 3.60
C ALA A 129 -16.52 9.45 3.25
N SER A 130 -15.24 9.25 2.93
CA SER A 130 -14.31 10.31 2.51
C SER A 130 -14.69 10.96 1.17
N LEU A 131 -15.36 10.21 0.27
CA LEU A 131 -15.84 10.72 -1.01
C LEU A 131 -17.07 11.64 -0.86
N ASN A 132 -17.79 11.52 0.25
CA ASN A 132 -18.97 12.32 0.54
C ASN A 132 -18.58 13.59 1.31
N ALA A 133 -18.45 14.69 0.58
CA ALA A 133 -18.08 15.99 1.15
C ALA A 133 -19.04 16.43 2.26
N GLY A 134 -18.53 16.64 3.48
CA GLY A 134 -19.25 17.36 4.54
C GLY A 134 -19.14 16.81 5.97
N THR A 135 -18.46 15.70 6.20
CA THR A 135 -18.37 15.09 7.54
C THR A 135 -16.98 15.23 8.16
N CYS A 136 -15.92 14.81 7.46
CA CYS A 136 -14.58 14.65 8.03
C CYS A 136 -13.49 14.96 7.00
N GLU A 137 -12.37 15.56 7.43
CA GLU A 137 -11.19 15.74 6.57
C GLU A 137 -10.43 14.43 6.33
N GLN A 138 -10.48 13.49 7.29
CA GLN A 138 -9.86 12.17 7.20
C GLN A 138 -10.67 11.16 8.02
N TRP A 139 -10.92 9.99 7.44
CA TRP A 139 -11.64 8.91 8.12
C TRP A 139 -10.68 7.91 8.72
N GLN A 140 -10.94 7.52 9.97
CA GLN A 140 -10.13 6.57 10.72
C GLN A 140 -10.79 5.19 10.75
N VAL A 141 -9.96 4.15 10.68
CA VAL A 141 -10.38 2.76 10.88
C VAL A 141 -9.62 2.24 12.10
N TRP A 142 -10.35 1.94 13.18
CA TRP A 142 -9.79 1.43 14.42
C TRP A 142 -9.96 -0.08 14.48
N VAL A 143 -8.83 -0.78 14.51
CA VAL A 143 -8.78 -2.23 14.40
C VAL A 143 -8.36 -2.84 15.73
N ARG A 144 -9.23 -3.65 16.30
CA ARG A 144 -8.97 -4.37 17.55
C ARG A 144 -7.76 -5.30 17.43
N ALA A 145 -7.09 -5.54 18.55
CA ALA A 145 -6.03 -6.53 18.62
C ALA A 145 -6.55 -7.92 18.23
N GLY A 146 -5.69 -8.70 17.58
CA GLY A 146 -6.04 -10.01 17.05
C GLY A 146 -5.40 -10.29 15.70
N SER A 147 -5.62 -11.50 15.19
CA SER A 147 -5.13 -11.95 13.88
C SER A 147 -6.23 -11.94 12.83
N TYR A 148 -5.98 -11.25 11.73
CA TYR A 148 -6.88 -11.10 10.59
C TYR A 148 -6.31 -11.89 9.40
N PHE A 149 -6.86 -13.09 9.17
CA PHE A 149 -6.43 -14.03 8.13
C PHE A 149 -7.04 -13.71 6.76
N ILE A 150 -6.21 -13.39 5.77
CA ILE A 150 -6.64 -12.76 4.50
C ILE A 150 -6.99 -13.78 3.42
N GLN A 151 -6.30 -14.92 3.35
CA GLN A 151 -6.33 -15.78 2.16
C GLN A 151 -7.74 -16.27 1.82
N GLN A 152 -8.50 -16.83 2.77
CA GLN A 152 -9.92 -17.18 2.61
C GLN A 152 -10.24 -17.88 1.27
N GLY A 153 -9.35 -18.79 0.84
CA GLY A 153 -9.44 -19.53 -0.42
C GLY A 153 -8.81 -18.88 -1.67
N CYS A 154 -8.41 -17.61 -1.63
CA CYS A 154 -7.77 -16.91 -2.74
C CYS A 154 -6.42 -16.27 -2.40
N ARG A 155 -5.41 -16.56 -3.24
CA ARG A 155 -4.07 -15.97 -3.08
C ARG A 155 -4.00 -14.49 -3.46
N THR A 156 -4.97 -14.00 -4.23
CA THR A 156 -5.04 -12.62 -4.72
C THR A 156 -5.75 -11.69 -3.73
N HIS A 157 -6.36 -12.23 -2.67
CA HIS A 157 -6.88 -11.44 -1.57
C HIS A 157 -5.75 -10.66 -0.90
N SER A 158 -6.08 -9.46 -0.44
CA SER A 158 -5.15 -8.52 0.18
C SER A 158 -5.95 -7.50 0.98
N VAL A 159 -5.33 -6.88 1.98
CA VAL A 159 -5.82 -5.62 2.53
C VAL A 159 -5.39 -4.51 1.58
N ARG A 160 -6.36 -3.90 0.89
CA ARG A 160 -6.14 -2.81 -0.06
C ARG A 160 -6.41 -1.50 0.65
N LEU A 161 -5.36 -0.73 0.90
CA LEU A 161 -5.50 0.62 1.39
C LEU A 161 -6.26 1.47 0.37
N ARG A 162 -6.94 2.51 0.87
CA ARG A 162 -7.71 3.45 0.07
C ARG A 162 -7.22 4.87 0.36
N ALA A 163 -7.28 5.75 -0.63
CA ALA A 163 -6.92 7.14 -0.41
C ALA A 163 -7.83 7.79 0.65
N ASN A 164 -7.25 8.71 1.42
CA ASN A 164 -7.91 9.48 2.48
C ASN A 164 -8.42 8.66 3.68
N THR A 165 -7.86 7.47 3.91
CA THR A 165 -8.14 6.67 5.11
C THR A 165 -6.91 6.55 6.01
N GLU A 166 -7.14 6.55 7.32
CA GLU A 166 -6.11 6.24 8.31
C GLU A 166 -6.47 4.96 9.07
N VAL A 167 -5.70 3.91 8.86
CA VAL A 167 -5.95 2.59 9.44
C VAL A 167 -5.01 2.41 10.62
N TYR A 168 -5.58 2.18 11.81
CA TYR A 168 -4.87 2.07 13.09
C TYR A 168 -5.14 0.70 13.73
N GLY A 169 -4.09 -0.07 13.98
CA GLY A 169 -4.11 -1.26 14.85
C GLY A 169 -3.67 -0.90 16.26
N GLY A 170 -3.92 -1.75 17.25
CA GLY A 170 -3.48 -1.47 18.63
C GLY A 170 -4.57 -1.22 19.66
N PHE A 171 -5.82 -1.62 19.38
CA PHE A 171 -6.95 -1.34 20.27
C PHE A 171 -7.38 -2.57 21.07
N ALA A 172 -7.68 -2.41 22.36
CA ALA A 172 -8.28 -3.43 23.21
C ALA A 172 -9.78 -3.63 22.95
N GLY A 173 -10.45 -2.64 22.34
CA GLY A 173 -11.89 -2.65 22.06
C GLY A 173 -12.71 -1.86 23.09
N THR A 174 -12.08 -0.93 23.79
CA THR A 174 -12.73 -0.09 24.83
C THR A 174 -12.38 1.39 24.73
N GLU A 175 -11.44 1.73 23.85
CA GLU A 175 -10.91 3.06 23.64
C GLU A 175 -11.98 3.99 23.08
N THR A 176 -11.88 5.26 23.48
CA THR A 176 -12.79 6.32 23.02
C THR A 176 -12.05 7.45 22.30
N THR A 177 -10.73 7.52 22.43
CA THR A 177 -9.87 8.41 21.62
C THR A 177 -8.67 7.64 21.05
N LEU A 178 -8.04 8.19 20.01
CA LEU A 178 -6.88 7.57 19.37
C LEU A 178 -5.68 7.50 20.33
N GLU A 179 -5.57 8.42 21.29
CA GLU A 179 -4.49 8.46 22.28
C GLU A 179 -4.60 7.36 23.34
N ASP A 180 -5.77 6.75 23.52
CA ASP A 180 -5.95 5.61 24.43
C ASP A 180 -5.33 4.31 23.87
N ARG A 181 -5.00 4.30 22.57
CA ARG A 181 -4.43 3.17 21.84
C ARG A 181 -3.03 2.80 22.35
N ASP A 182 -2.79 1.50 22.53
CA ASP A 182 -1.48 0.94 22.87
C ASP A 182 -1.14 -0.19 21.88
N TRP A 183 -0.52 0.20 20.76
CA TRP A 183 -0.16 -0.72 19.69
C TRP A 183 1.01 -1.65 20.04
N GLU A 184 1.73 -1.39 21.13
CA GLU A 184 2.79 -2.29 21.59
C GLU A 184 2.20 -3.43 22.42
N SER A 185 1.19 -3.17 23.24
CA SER A 185 0.54 -4.21 24.07
C SER A 185 -0.62 -4.93 23.40
N HIS A 186 -1.26 -4.29 22.42
CA HIS A 186 -2.47 -4.79 21.76
C HIS A 186 -2.19 -5.13 20.29
N GLU A 187 -1.34 -6.14 20.05
CA GLU A 187 -0.90 -6.49 18.69
C GLU A 187 -2.07 -6.77 17.73
N THR A 188 -2.11 -6.04 16.62
CA THR A 188 -3.03 -6.27 15.49
C THR A 188 -2.24 -6.84 14.32
N ILE A 189 -2.57 -8.06 13.90
CA ILE A 189 -1.82 -8.80 12.88
C ILE A 189 -2.67 -8.94 11.61
N LEU A 190 -2.17 -8.39 10.50
CA LEU A 190 -2.61 -8.74 9.15
C LEU A 190 -1.81 -9.98 8.72
N ASP A 191 -2.48 -11.13 8.69
CA ASP A 191 -1.86 -12.42 8.41
C ASP A 191 -2.28 -12.91 7.02
N GLY A 192 -1.31 -13.03 6.12
CA GLY A 192 -1.53 -13.50 4.76
C GLY A 192 -1.97 -14.95 4.64
N ARG A 193 -2.04 -15.71 5.74
CA ARG A 193 -2.47 -17.11 5.74
C ARG A 193 -3.98 -17.28 5.74
N ASP A 194 -4.43 -18.51 5.51
CA ASP A 194 -5.82 -18.96 5.69
C ASP A 194 -6.11 -19.47 7.13
N GLY A 195 -5.23 -19.18 8.07
CA GLY A 195 -5.31 -19.64 9.45
C GLY A 195 -3.94 -19.84 10.10
N PRO A 196 -3.89 -20.07 11.42
CA PRO A 196 -2.65 -20.04 12.19
C PRO A 196 -1.63 -21.13 11.81
N GLU A 197 -2.10 -22.26 11.28
CA GLU A 197 -1.29 -23.42 10.89
C GLU A 197 -1.34 -23.68 9.37
N SER A 198 -1.82 -22.70 8.60
CA SER A 198 -1.99 -22.85 7.15
C SER A 198 -0.70 -22.53 6.39
N GLU A 199 -0.41 -23.35 5.39
CA GLU A 199 0.65 -23.13 4.39
C GLU A 199 0.13 -22.40 3.13
N ASN A 200 -1.16 -22.04 3.13
CA ASN A 200 -1.78 -21.26 2.07
C ASN A 200 -1.63 -19.78 2.40
N HIS A 201 -0.94 -19.05 1.53
CA HIS A 201 -0.63 -17.64 1.70
C HIS A 201 -1.16 -16.83 0.51
N VAL A 202 -1.59 -15.61 0.79
CA VAL A 202 -1.74 -14.57 -0.23
C VAL A 202 -0.40 -14.19 -0.82
N TYR A 203 -0.42 -13.63 -2.03
CA TYR A 203 0.77 -13.04 -2.63
C TYR A 203 1.21 -11.80 -1.86
N HIS A 204 0.28 -10.89 -1.59
CA HIS A 204 0.53 -9.62 -0.91
C HIS A 204 -0.42 -9.50 0.28
N VAL A 205 0.12 -9.29 1.48
CA VAL A 205 -0.73 -9.01 2.65
C VAL A 205 -1.42 -7.65 2.46
N VAL A 206 -0.67 -6.64 2.00
CA VAL A 206 -1.16 -5.27 1.84
C VAL A 206 -0.84 -4.69 0.45
N HIS A 207 -1.83 -4.06 -0.17
CA HIS A 207 -1.62 -3.12 -1.29
C HIS A 207 -1.70 -1.69 -0.76
N GLY A 208 -0.66 -0.90 -1.02
CA GLY A 208 -0.65 0.50 -0.61
C GLY A 208 -1.48 1.41 -1.52
N ALA A 209 -1.87 2.56 -0.97
CA ALA A 209 -2.53 3.64 -1.69
C ALA A 209 -1.94 4.99 -1.30
N THR A 210 -1.83 5.91 -2.26
CA THR A 210 -1.46 7.29 -1.99
C THR A 210 -2.50 7.95 -1.10
N ASP A 211 -2.06 8.81 -0.18
CA ASP A 211 -2.90 9.49 0.82
C ASP A 211 -3.61 8.56 1.81
N ALA A 212 -3.16 7.31 1.92
CA ALA A 212 -3.57 6.37 2.96
C ALA A 212 -2.52 6.29 4.07
N ARG A 213 -2.95 5.92 5.27
CA ARG A 213 -2.08 5.57 6.40
C ARG A 213 -2.34 4.16 6.91
N LEU A 214 -1.26 3.45 7.22
CA LEU A 214 -1.26 2.21 7.99
C LEU A 214 -0.38 2.41 9.24
N ASP A 215 -0.94 2.23 10.43
CA ASP A 215 -0.23 2.47 11.69
C ASP A 215 -0.45 1.37 12.74
N GLY A 216 0.63 0.85 13.32
CA GLY A 216 0.56 -0.06 14.47
C GLY A 216 0.15 -1.49 14.14
N PHE A 217 0.47 -1.97 12.94
CA PHE A 217 0.17 -3.34 12.50
C PHE A 217 1.41 -4.22 12.43
N THR A 218 1.24 -5.49 12.75
CA THR A 218 2.13 -6.55 12.25
C THR A 218 1.59 -7.04 10.90
N VAL A 219 2.45 -7.07 9.89
CA VAL A 219 2.16 -7.56 8.54
C VAL A 219 3.01 -8.80 8.28
N SER A 220 2.37 -9.96 8.17
CA SER A 220 3.08 -11.24 8.10
C SER A 220 2.42 -12.27 7.20
N GLY A 221 3.19 -13.27 6.78
CA GLY A 221 2.64 -14.42 6.06
C GLY A 221 2.28 -14.13 4.61
N GLY A 222 2.80 -13.06 4.00
CA GLY A 222 2.71 -12.86 2.56
C GLY A 222 3.76 -13.66 1.80
N ARG A 223 3.36 -14.29 0.68
CA ARG A 223 4.24 -15.12 -0.14
C ARG A 223 4.05 -14.84 -1.64
N ALA A 224 4.73 -13.82 -2.13
CA ALA A 224 4.78 -13.43 -3.55
C ALA A 224 5.74 -14.35 -4.33
N ASP A 225 5.41 -15.64 -4.44
CA ASP A 225 6.30 -16.70 -4.97
C ASP A 225 6.04 -17.09 -6.44
N GLN A 226 5.17 -16.38 -7.16
CA GLN A 226 4.85 -16.71 -8.54
C GLN A 226 5.87 -16.08 -9.49
N GLU A 227 6.97 -16.79 -9.73
CA GLU A 227 8.01 -16.39 -10.66
C GLU A 227 7.45 -16.02 -12.04
N ASN A 228 7.98 -14.96 -12.65
CA ASN A 228 7.58 -14.44 -13.95
C ASN A 228 6.14 -13.87 -14.04
N HIS A 229 5.44 -13.70 -12.92
CA HIS A 229 4.21 -12.90 -12.88
C HIS A 229 4.54 -11.42 -12.62
N PRO A 230 4.00 -10.47 -13.42
CA PRO A 230 4.32 -9.05 -13.27
C PRO A 230 3.89 -8.46 -11.92
N ASN A 231 2.90 -9.07 -11.26
CA ASN A 231 2.34 -8.56 -10.03
C ASN A 231 2.64 -9.44 -8.81
N HIS A 232 2.92 -10.74 -8.96
CA HIS A 232 2.89 -11.71 -7.83
C HIS A 232 4.26 -12.25 -7.43
N SER A 233 5.32 -11.54 -7.83
CA SER A 233 6.70 -11.97 -7.61
C SER A 233 7.50 -11.04 -6.70
N ASP A 234 6.92 -9.91 -6.31
CA ASP A 234 7.54 -8.89 -5.46
C ASP A 234 6.62 -8.49 -4.30
N GLY A 235 7.15 -8.02 -3.17
CA GLY A 235 6.33 -7.38 -2.13
C GLY A 235 5.42 -8.34 -1.37
N GLY A 236 5.98 -9.34 -0.68
CA GLY A 236 5.20 -10.32 0.07
C GLY A 236 4.33 -9.67 1.16
N GLY A 237 4.95 -8.85 2.02
CA GLY A 237 4.21 -8.12 3.05
C GLY A 237 3.38 -6.97 2.46
N MET A 238 4.02 -6.05 1.74
CA MET A 238 3.34 -4.92 1.12
C MET A 238 3.87 -4.63 -0.28
N VAL A 239 2.97 -4.31 -1.20
CA VAL A 239 3.30 -3.78 -2.52
C VAL A 239 2.77 -2.36 -2.72
N ASN A 240 3.66 -1.45 -3.10
CA ASN A 240 3.37 -0.06 -3.43
C ASN A 240 3.64 0.18 -4.92
N LEU A 241 2.62 -0.01 -5.75
CA LEU A 241 2.68 0.23 -7.20
C LEU A 241 2.18 1.63 -7.53
N ALA A 242 3.10 2.55 -7.85
CA ALA A 242 2.77 3.97 -8.08
C ALA A 242 1.95 4.60 -6.93
N ALA A 243 2.09 4.05 -5.73
CA ALA A 243 1.37 4.42 -4.53
C ALA A 243 2.34 4.90 -3.46
N SER A 244 1.94 5.91 -2.69
CA SER A 244 2.79 6.52 -1.66
C SER A 244 2.06 6.64 -0.31
N PRO A 245 1.75 5.51 0.37
CA PRO A 245 1.15 5.54 1.71
C PRO A 245 2.10 6.07 2.79
N ALA A 246 1.54 6.48 3.92
CA ALA A 246 2.24 6.64 5.19
C ALA A 246 2.18 5.33 5.99
N VAL A 247 3.33 4.72 6.26
CA VAL A 247 3.46 3.46 7.00
C VAL A 247 4.21 3.71 8.30
N HIS A 248 3.52 3.62 9.42
CA HIS A 248 4.01 4.07 10.72
C HIS A 248 3.94 2.94 11.75
N HIS A 249 4.97 2.78 12.57
CA HIS A 249 4.96 1.84 13.71
C HIS A 249 4.54 0.40 13.35
N CYS A 250 4.78 -0.02 12.09
CA CYS A 250 4.41 -1.35 11.61
C CYS A 250 5.59 -2.32 11.72
N THR A 251 5.28 -3.60 11.91
CA THR A 251 6.26 -4.68 11.85
C THR A 251 5.97 -5.57 10.64
N PHE A 252 6.85 -5.55 9.64
CA PHE A 252 6.84 -6.51 8.53
C PHE A 252 7.70 -7.71 8.92
N ARG A 253 7.10 -8.88 9.09
CA ARG A 253 7.84 -10.09 9.45
C ARG A 253 7.39 -11.34 8.74
N ASP A 254 8.33 -12.28 8.55
CA ASP A 254 8.03 -13.59 7.98
C ASP A 254 7.36 -13.50 6.59
N ASN A 255 7.74 -12.51 5.78
CA ASN A 255 7.21 -12.34 4.43
C ASN A 255 8.25 -12.74 3.39
N THR A 256 7.79 -13.33 2.28
CA THR A 256 8.63 -13.86 1.21
C THR A 256 8.22 -13.32 -0.15
N ALA A 257 9.20 -12.96 -0.98
CA ALA A 257 9.02 -12.65 -2.39
C ALA A 257 10.00 -13.46 -3.25
N ALA A 258 9.56 -13.91 -4.43
CA ALA A 258 10.40 -14.60 -5.40
C ALA A 258 11.53 -13.70 -5.92
N LEU A 259 11.26 -12.41 -6.11
CA LEU A 259 12.21 -11.47 -6.67
C LEU A 259 12.62 -10.40 -5.66
N ARG A 260 11.74 -9.46 -5.29
CA ARG A 260 12.18 -8.29 -4.52
C ARG A 260 11.24 -7.90 -3.40
N GLY A 261 11.81 -7.33 -2.34
CA GLY A 261 11.03 -6.70 -1.28
C GLY A 261 10.19 -7.72 -0.52
N GLY A 262 10.81 -8.69 0.15
CA GLY A 262 10.08 -9.70 0.93
C GLY A 262 9.09 -9.05 1.89
N GLY A 263 9.54 -8.05 2.65
CA GLY A 263 8.69 -7.23 3.51
C GLY A 263 7.89 -6.17 2.74
N MET A 264 8.55 -5.34 1.94
CA MET A 264 7.90 -4.28 1.15
C MET A 264 8.56 -4.05 -0.21
N ASN A 265 7.78 -3.93 -1.28
CA ASN A 265 8.29 -3.50 -2.59
C ASN A 265 7.67 -2.18 -3.03
N ASN A 266 8.52 -1.21 -3.35
CA ASN A 266 8.14 0.11 -3.89
C ASN A 266 8.54 0.18 -5.36
N LEU A 267 7.56 0.38 -6.25
CA LEU A 267 7.77 0.39 -7.69
C LEU A 267 6.99 1.49 -8.40
N ALA A 268 7.45 1.83 -9.60
CA ALA A 268 6.85 2.83 -10.49
C ALA A 268 6.65 4.19 -9.80
N THR A 269 7.75 4.83 -9.38
CA THR A 269 7.77 6.15 -8.73
C THR A 269 7.05 6.25 -7.38
N ALA A 270 6.80 5.12 -6.72
CA ALA A 270 6.29 5.08 -5.35
C ALA A 270 7.24 5.78 -4.37
N SER A 271 6.72 6.65 -3.52
CA SER A 271 7.51 7.39 -2.53
C SER A 271 6.82 7.36 -1.16
N PRO A 272 6.57 6.18 -0.58
CA PRO A 272 5.93 6.09 0.74
C PRO A 272 6.80 6.71 1.83
N THR A 273 6.15 7.14 2.91
CA THR A 273 6.83 7.55 4.13
C THR A 273 6.77 6.40 5.12
N VAL A 274 7.93 5.90 5.55
CA VAL A 274 8.07 4.73 6.43
C VAL A 274 8.76 5.19 7.72
N VAL A 275 8.04 5.17 8.84
CA VAL A 275 8.48 5.75 10.11
C VAL A 275 8.32 4.75 11.24
N GLY A 276 9.35 4.56 12.06
CA GLY A 276 9.27 3.73 13.26
C GLY A 276 8.95 2.26 12.98
N CYS A 277 9.17 1.80 11.74
CA CYS A 277 8.81 0.44 11.31
C CYS A 277 9.94 -0.55 11.55
N LYS A 278 9.57 -1.82 11.65
CA LYS A 278 10.50 -2.95 11.77
C LYS A 278 10.32 -3.88 10.57
N PHE A 279 11.41 -4.31 9.96
CA PHE A 279 11.45 -5.35 8.95
C PHE A 279 12.31 -6.48 9.51
N ILE A 280 11.70 -7.62 9.80
CA ILE A 280 12.32 -8.74 10.53
C ILE A 280 12.12 -10.03 9.74
N ASP A 281 13.17 -10.82 9.54
CA ASP A 281 13.06 -12.16 8.93
C ASP A 281 12.30 -12.20 7.58
N ASN A 282 12.39 -11.15 6.78
CA ASN A 282 11.81 -11.16 5.44
C ASN A 282 12.83 -11.69 4.42
N HIS A 283 12.33 -12.38 3.39
CA HIS A 283 13.16 -13.03 2.36
C HIS A 283 12.80 -12.57 0.95
N ALA A 284 13.83 -12.30 0.14
CA ALA A 284 13.69 -12.07 -1.29
C ALA A 284 14.64 -12.97 -2.11
N GLY A 285 14.14 -13.57 -3.19
CA GLY A 285 14.96 -14.40 -4.08
C GLY A 285 15.93 -13.64 -4.98
N GLU A 286 15.80 -12.32 -5.11
CA GLU A 286 16.82 -11.45 -5.72
C GLU A 286 17.31 -10.38 -4.72
N ASN A 287 16.50 -9.35 -4.47
CA ASN A 287 16.97 -8.08 -3.90
C ASN A 287 16.07 -7.52 -2.80
N GLY A 288 16.66 -6.90 -1.77
CA GLY A 288 15.89 -6.15 -0.78
C GLY A 288 15.00 -7.06 0.06
N GLY A 289 15.59 -7.95 0.86
CA GLY A 289 14.84 -8.91 1.69
C GLY A 289 13.79 -8.23 2.56
N GLY A 290 14.19 -7.15 3.25
CA GLY A 290 13.27 -6.29 4.00
C GLY A 290 12.47 -5.37 3.09
N MET A 291 13.13 -4.56 2.25
CA MET A 291 12.48 -3.62 1.35
C MET A 291 13.20 -3.53 0.00
N ALA A 292 12.47 -3.41 -1.10
CA ALA A 292 13.06 -3.08 -2.40
C ALA A 292 12.48 -1.78 -2.97
N ASN A 293 13.33 -0.99 -3.61
CA ASN A 293 12.98 0.30 -4.21
C ASN A 293 13.41 0.34 -5.67
N THR A 294 12.44 0.32 -6.59
CA THR A 294 12.72 0.16 -8.03
C THR A 294 11.99 1.22 -8.87
N ALA A 295 12.39 1.33 -10.14
CA ALA A 295 11.72 2.17 -11.14
C ALA A 295 11.46 3.63 -10.69
N GLY A 296 12.50 4.28 -10.15
CA GLY A 296 12.46 5.68 -9.74
C GLY A 296 11.74 5.95 -8.42
N SER A 297 11.41 4.91 -7.66
CA SER A 297 10.83 5.02 -6.31
C SER A 297 11.85 5.59 -5.32
N SER A 298 11.39 6.40 -4.38
CA SER A 298 12.24 7.14 -3.44
C SER A 298 11.53 7.30 -2.08
N PRO A 299 11.38 6.20 -1.31
CA PRO A 299 10.72 6.29 0.00
C PRO A 299 11.51 7.17 0.97
N VAL A 300 10.80 7.76 1.93
CA VAL A 300 11.41 8.42 3.09
C VAL A 300 11.38 7.43 4.25
N ILE A 301 12.55 6.97 4.70
CA ILE A 301 12.67 5.95 5.75
C ILE A 301 13.32 6.60 6.99
N THR A 302 12.59 6.63 8.11
CA THR A 302 13.02 7.29 9.35
C THR A 302 12.80 6.37 10.55
N ASP A 303 13.78 6.28 11.44
CA ASP A 303 13.70 5.50 12.69
C ASP A 303 13.25 4.04 12.50
N CYS A 304 13.64 3.41 11.38
CA CYS A 304 13.28 2.04 11.06
C CYS A 304 14.40 1.05 11.42
N LEU A 305 14.00 -0.18 11.76
CA LEU A 305 14.88 -1.32 12.00
C LEU A 305 14.77 -2.33 10.86
N PHE A 306 15.91 -2.79 10.34
CA PHE A 306 16.01 -3.91 9.41
C PHE A 306 16.89 -4.98 10.05
N GLU A 307 16.29 -6.09 10.46
CA GLU A 307 16.93 -7.15 11.22
C GLU A 307 16.66 -8.51 10.56
N GLU A 308 17.68 -9.35 10.45
CA GLU A 308 17.59 -10.75 9.98
C GLU A 308 16.95 -10.99 8.60
N ASN A 309 16.70 -9.93 7.84
CA ASN A 309 16.22 -10.03 6.46
C ASN A 309 17.31 -10.59 5.52
N THR A 310 16.90 -11.42 4.56
CA THR A 310 17.82 -12.09 3.62
C THR A 310 17.43 -11.86 2.17
N ALA A 311 18.44 -11.73 1.31
CA ALA A 311 18.28 -11.69 -0.14
C ALA A 311 19.37 -12.55 -0.79
N VAL A 312 19.07 -13.20 -1.92
CA VAL A 312 20.04 -14.08 -2.60
C VAL A 312 21.09 -13.28 -3.38
N GLU A 313 20.72 -12.17 -4.00
CA GLU A 313 21.63 -11.35 -4.81
C GLU A 313 22.20 -10.17 -4.02
N TYR A 314 21.36 -9.17 -3.69
CA TYR A 314 21.84 -7.93 -3.05
C TYR A 314 20.86 -7.40 -1.99
N GLY A 315 21.40 -6.73 -0.97
CA GLY A 315 20.59 -5.96 -0.02
C GLY A 315 19.66 -6.81 0.84
N GLY A 316 20.20 -7.52 1.85
CA GLY A 316 19.34 -8.27 2.79
C GLY A 316 18.29 -7.38 3.46
N GLY A 317 18.70 -6.18 3.89
CA GLY A 317 17.78 -5.18 4.46
C GLY A 317 17.02 -4.36 3.41
N ILE A 318 17.73 -3.62 2.56
CA ILE A 318 17.20 -2.74 1.50
C ILE A 318 18.01 -2.93 0.21
#